data_AF-A0A8J2RAB4-F1
#
_entry.id   AF-A0A8J2RAB4-F1
#
_cell.length_a   1.000
_cell.length_b   1.000
_cell.length_c   1.000
_cell.angle_alpha   90.00
_cell.angle_beta   90.00
_cell.angle_gamma   90.00
#
_symmetry.space_group_name_H-M   'P 1'
#
loop_
_entity.id
_entity.type
_entity.pdbx_description
1 polymer ?
#
loop_
_entity_poly.entity_id
_entity_poly.type
_entity_poly.pdbx_seq_one_letter_code
_entity_poly.pdbx_strand_id
1 'polypeptide(L)'
;MSTSDEEVTTSITIDKEISSNPSGTRLTISARLEKVVKVKKEFVKYKKDLFAQAVGGVITLCFALSYALIFCLAIPIAMIGMGATYIDQCPAEKMIPLYLIVAGVVTLISSSVKYILDDDNTCFECFQFCWFIAGCVWVYSLKEPSFNPGDKFFCNQLLYHFAYWIITLPFLELAVLILLFVVFLCFQDVANYPV
;
A
#
# COMPACT_ATOMS: atom_id res chain seq x y z
N MET A 1 -4.81 38.27 13.37
CA MET A 1 -4.43 39.63 12.94
C MET A 1 -3.87 39.47 11.52
N SER A 2 -4.52 39.79 10.40
CA SER A 2 -5.64 40.69 10.12
C SER A 2 -6.07 40.40 8.66
N THR A 3 -7.18 39.70 8.42
CA THR A 3 -7.77 39.54 7.07
C THR A 3 -9.30 39.35 7.09
N SER A 4 -9.95 39.44 8.25
CA SER A 4 -11.40 39.21 8.40
C SER A 4 -12.26 40.47 8.27
N ASP A 5 -11.66 41.67 8.33
CA ASP A 5 -12.44 42.91 8.52
C ASP A 5 -12.59 43.72 7.21
N GLU A 6 -11.83 43.36 6.17
CA GLU A 6 -11.91 44.01 4.86
C GLU A 6 -13.09 43.50 4.02
N GLU A 7 -13.46 42.21 4.16
CA GLU A 7 -14.55 41.59 3.39
C GLU A 7 -15.94 42.14 3.80
N VAL A 8 -16.09 42.48 5.09
CA VAL A 8 -17.33 43.06 5.65
C VAL A 8 -17.52 44.52 5.23
N THR A 9 -16.43 45.28 5.09
CA THR A 9 -16.49 46.70 4.71
C THR A 9 -16.79 46.90 3.22
N THR A 10 -16.32 45.98 2.36
CA THR A 10 -16.72 45.95 0.93
C THR A 10 -18.20 45.64 0.72
N SER A 11 -18.81 44.88 1.62
CA SER A 11 -20.23 44.52 1.52
C SER A 11 -21.15 45.71 1.81
N ILE A 12 -20.79 46.54 2.81
CA ILE A 12 -21.62 47.66 3.29
C ILE A 12 -21.52 48.90 2.38
N THR A 13 -20.39 49.07 1.68
CA THR A 13 -20.19 50.23 0.79
C THR A 13 -21.00 50.10 -0.51
N ILE A 14 -21.26 48.87 -0.96
CA ILE A 14 -22.04 48.60 -2.18
C ILE A 14 -23.52 48.94 -1.98
N ASP A 15 -24.07 48.79 -0.77
CA ASP A 15 -25.48 49.09 -0.50
C ASP A 15 -25.80 50.60 -0.59
N LYS A 16 -24.81 51.48 -0.39
CA LYS A 16 -25.02 52.94 -0.45
C LYS A 16 -25.05 53.53 -1.86
N GLU A 17 -24.42 52.89 -2.85
CA GLU A 17 -24.50 53.35 -4.25
C GLU A 17 -25.81 52.95 -4.96
N ILE A 18 -26.60 52.05 -4.37
CA ILE A 18 -27.82 51.50 -5.00
C ILE A 18 -29.01 52.49 -5.00
N SER A 19 -28.95 53.59 -4.24
CA SER A 19 -30.12 54.45 -4.00
C SER A 19 -30.36 55.59 -5.02
N SER A 20 -29.45 55.92 -5.95
CA SER A 20 -29.57 57.19 -6.72
C SER A 20 -29.78 57.09 -8.24
N ASN A 21 -29.69 55.91 -8.88
CA ASN A 21 -30.02 55.78 -10.32
C ASN A 21 -30.44 54.34 -10.71
N PRO A 22 -31.74 54.03 -10.93
CA PRO A 22 -32.22 52.64 -11.01
C PRO A 22 -32.11 51.96 -12.38
N SER A 23 -31.93 52.71 -13.48
CA SER A 23 -32.12 52.19 -14.86
C SER A 23 -30.83 51.97 -15.66
N GLY A 24 -29.73 52.68 -15.37
CA GLY A 24 -28.42 52.48 -16.03
C GLY A 24 -27.48 51.51 -15.29
N THR A 25 -27.59 51.44 -13.96
CA THR A 25 -26.66 50.72 -13.07
C THR A 25 -26.96 49.22 -12.97
N ARG A 26 -28.20 48.83 -13.25
CA ARG A 26 -28.70 47.46 -13.10
C ARG A 26 -28.06 46.46 -14.07
N LEU A 27 -27.68 46.93 -15.26
CA LEU A 27 -27.03 46.13 -16.31
C LEU A 27 -25.54 45.88 -16.07
N THR A 28 -24.84 46.79 -15.38
CA THR A 28 -23.41 46.64 -15.05
C THR A 28 -23.21 45.81 -13.77
N ILE A 29 -24.15 45.90 -12.82
CA ILE A 29 -24.14 45.11 -11.59
C ILE A 29 -24.43 43.62 -11.87
N SER A 30 -25.38 43.28 -12.76
CA SER A 30 -25.67 41.88 -13.12
C SER A 30 -24.45 41.19 -13.75
N ALA A 31 -23.75 41.87 -14.66
CA ALA A 31 -22.54 41.34 -15.29
C ALA A 31 -21.37 41.20 -14.30
N ARG A 32 -21.26 42.07 -13.30
CA ARG A 32 -20.26 41.95 -12.23
C ARG A 32 -20.60 40.82 -11.25
N LEU A 33 -21.88 40.66 -10.89
CA LEU A 33 -22.36 39.58 -10.03
C LEU A 33 -22.14 38.21 -10.67
N GLU A 34 -22.39 38.04 -11.97
CA GLU A 34 -22.13 36.77 -12.67
C GLU A 34 -20.65 36.35 -12.59
N LYS A 35 -19.72 37.31 -12.72
CA LYS A 35 -18.29 37.04 -12.58
C LYS A 35 -17.93 36.60 -11.16
N VAL A 36 -18.44 37.29 -10.15
CA VAL A 36 -18.20 36.94 -8.73
C VAL A 36 -18.79 35.57 -8.40
N VAL A 37 -20.00 35.28 -8.90
CA VAL A 37 -20.65 33.96 -8.73
C VAL A 37 -19.85 32.85 -9.42
N LYS A 38 -19.30 33.10 -10.61
CA LYS A 38 -18.45 32.13 -11.33
C LYS A 38 -17.17 31.85 -10.55
N VAL A 39 -16.45 32.87 -10.08
CA VAL A 39 -15.23 32.71 -9.27
C VAL A 39 -15.52 31.95 -7.98
N LYS A 40 -16.64 32.23 -7.30
CA LYS A 40 -17.03 31.49 -6.09
C LYS A 40 -17.37 30.02 -6.40
N LYS A 41 -18.02 29.73 -7.53
CA LYS A 41 -18.31 28.35 -7.98
C LYS A 41 -17.03 27.58 -8.28
N GLU A 42 -16.08 28.18 -9.00
CA GLU A 42 -14.77 27.57 -9.28
C GLU A 42 -13.98 27.34 -7.98
N PHE A 43 -14.00 28.28 -7.04
CA PHE A 43 -13.33 28.13 -5.75
C PHE A 43 -13.97 27.05 -4.85
N VAL A 44 -15.29 26.95 -4.84
CA VAL A 44 -16.03 25.88 -4.14
C VAL A 44 -15.76 24.52 -4.78
N LYS A 45 -15.71 24.46 -6.12
CA LYS A 45 -15.35 23.24 -6.87
C LYS A 45 -13.92 22.81 -6.55
N TYR A 46 -12.96 23.73 -6.63
CA TYR A 46 -11.56 23.49 -6.26
C TYR A 46 -11.42 22.96 -4.82
N LYS A 47 -12.08 23.60 -3.83
CA LYS A 47 -12.07 23.11 -2.44
C LYS A 47 -12.72 21.75 -2.27
N LYS A 48 -13.79 21.47 -3.01
CA LYS A 48 -14.50 20.19 -2.95
C LYS A 48 -13.65 19.05 -3.53
N ASP A 49 -12.99 19.29 -4.66
CA ASP A 49 -12.10 18.31 -5.30
C ASP A 49 -10.84 18.05 -4.43
N LEU A 50 -10.27 19.11 -3.84
CA LEU A 50 -9.17 19.00 -2.87
C LEU A 50 -9.55 18.19 -1.63
N PHE A 51 -10.71 18.47 -1.04
CA PHE A 51 -11.19 17.74 0.14
C PHE A 51 -11.54 16.29 -0.20
N ALA A 52 -12.13 16.03 -1.36
CA ALA A 52 -12.43 14.67 -1.82
C ALA A 52 -11.15 13.85 -2.10
N GLN A 53 -10.15 14.45 -2.74
CA GLN A 53 -8.86 13.80 -2.99
C GLN A 53 -8.11 13.51 -1.68
N ALA A 54 -8.13 14.45 -0.72
CA ALA A 54 -7.49 14.26 0.59
C ALA A 54 -8.21 13.20 1.44
N VAL A 55 -9.54 13.27 1.56
CA VAL A 55 -10.33 12.32 2.35
C VAL A 55 -10.30 10.92 1.72
N GLY A 56 -10.44 10.83 0.40
CA GLY A 56 -10.35 9.56 -0.33
C GLY A 56 -8.97 8.91 -0.15
N GLY A 57 -7.90 9.68 -0.33
CA GLY A 57 -6.53 9.19 -0.12
C GLY A 57 -6.27 8.70 1.30
N VAL A 58 -6.69 9.47 2.32
CA VAL A 58 -6.52 9.08 3.73
C VAL A 58 -7.32 7.83 4.07
N ILE A 59 -8.57 7.71 3.62
CA ILE A 59 -9.40 6.54 3.86
C ILE A 59 -8.79 5.29 3.19
N THR A 60 -8.41 5.39 1.91
CA THR A 60 -7.75 4.29 1.18
C THR A 60 -6.45 3.88 1.86
N LEU A 61 -5.63 4.83 2.31
CA LEU A 61 -4.39 4.55 3.03
C LEU A 61 -4.66 3.85 4.38
N CYS A 62 -5.65 4.31 5.15
CA CYS A 62 -6.01 3.69 6.42
C CYS A 62 -6.47 2.24 6.25
N PHE A 63 -7.30 1.96 5.25
CA PHE A 63 -7.71 0.59 4.94
C PHE A 63 -6.53 -0.25 4.44
N ALA A 64 -5.69 0.28 3.54
CA ALA A 64 -4.52 -0.44 3.05
C ALA A 64 -3.56 -0.80 4.19
N LEU A 65 -3.27 0.13 5.09
CA LEU A 65 -2.40 -0.10 6.25
C LEU A 65 -2.99 -1.11 7.24
N SER A 66 -4.30 -1.06 7.50
CA SER A 66 -4.95 -2.00 8.41
C SER A 66 -4.92 -3.43 7.85
N TYR A 67 -5.24 -3.62 6.57
CA TYR A 67 -5.15 -4.92 5.91
C TYR A 67 -3.70 -5.43 5.82
N ALA A 68 -2.75 -4.55 5.49
CA ALA A 68 -1.35 -4.90 5.43
C ALA A 68 -0.83 -5.38 6.79
N LEU A 69 -1.12 -4.67 7.88
CA LEU A 69 -0.68 -5.08 9.23
C LEU A 69 -1.28 -6.41 9.68
N ILE A 70 -2.58 -6.61 9.46
CA ILE A 70 -3.25 -7.87 9.85
C ILE A 70 -2.64 -9.04 9.07
N PHE A 71 -2.46 -8.88 7.76
CA PHE A 71 -1.93 -9.94 6.91
C PHE A 71 -0.44 -10.21 7.19
N CYS A 72 0.36 -9.16 7.38
CA CYS A 72 1.78 -9.26 7.72
C CYS A 72 2.04 -9.93 9.07
N LEU A 73 1.10 -9.87 10.02
CA LEU A 73 1.21 -10.57 11.30
C LEU A 73 0.63 -11.99 11.25
N ALA A 74 -0.45 -12.21 10.48
CA ALA A 74 -1.07 -13.53 10.36
C ALA A 74 -0.17 -14.55 9.68
N ILE A 75 0.52 -14.16 8.60
CA ILE A 75 1.44 -15.05 7.86
C ILE A 75 2.56 -15.62 8.76
N PRO A 76 3.38 -14.83 9.45
CA PRO A 76 4.49 -15.37 10.23
C PRO A 76 4.02 -16.21 11.42
N ILE A 77 2.86 -15.89 12.02
CA ILE A 77 2.23 -16.75 13.04
C ILE A 77 1.87 -18.11 12.43
N ALA A 78 1.28 -18.11 11.23
CA ALA A 78 0.97 -19.35 10.51
C ALA A 78 2.25 -20.13 10.16
N MET A 79 3.35 -19.45 9.78
CA MET A 79 4.64 -20.10 9.49
C MET A 79 5.22 -20.80 10.72
N ILE A 80 5.20 -20.14 11.87
CA ILE A 80 5.65 -20.73 13.14
C ILE A 80 4.76 -21.90 13.53
N GLY A 81 3.43 -21.73 13.44
CA GLY A 81 2.46 -22.77 13.77
C GLY A 81 2.60 -24.02 12.89
N MET A 82 2.71 -23.83 11.59
CA MET A 82 2.91 -24.91 10.62
C MET A 82 4.27 -25.61 10.80
N GLY A 83 5.35 -24.85 11.00
CA GLY A 83 6.67 -25.42 11.23
C GLY A 83 6.75 -26.22 12.55
N ALA A 84 6.15 -25.71 13.62
CA ALA A 84 6.19 -26.36 14.94
C ALA A 84 5.31 -27.62 15.01
N THR A 85 4.11 -27.59 14.43
CA THR A 85 3.17 -28.73 14.47
C THR A 85 3.62 -29.90 13.59
N TYR A 86 4.30 -29.61 12.48
CA TYR A 86 4.73 -30.62 11.50
C TYR A 86 6.25 -30.87 11.51
N ILE A 87 6.94 -30.52 12.61
CA ILE A 87 8.42 -30.57 12.70
C ILE A 87 9.00 -31.96 12.40
N ASP A 88 8.33 -33.02 12.83
CA ASP A 88 8.75 -34.42 12.63
C ASP A 88 8.04 -35.10 11.45
N GLN A 89 7.07 -34.43 10.81
CA GLN A 89 6.26 -35.02 9.75
C GLN A 89 6.86 -34.83 8.34
N CYS A 90 8.15 -34.51 8.26
CA CYS A 90 8.92 -34.44 7.00
C CYS A 90 10.33 -35.01 7.19
N PRO A 91 10.48 -36.34 7.35
CA PRO A 91 11.79 -36.99 7.44
C PRO A 91 12.64 -36.81 6.17
N ALA A 92 12.01 -36.58 5.02
CA ALA A 92 12.70 -36.34 3.76
C ALA A 92 13.60 -35.09 3.80
N GLU A 93 13.17 -34.03 4.48
CA GLU A 93 13.94 -32.79 4.62
C GLU A 93 13.54 -32.04 5.90
N LYS A 94 14.37 -32.19 6.93
CA LYS A 94 14.13 -31.55 8.24
C LYS A 94 14.33 -30.04 8.21
N MET A 95 14.99 -29.52 7.17
CA MET A 95 15.23 -28.08 7.05
C MET A 95 13.98 -27.30 6.62
N ILE A 96 12.95 -27.95 6.05
CA ILE A 96 11.72 -27.27 5.62
C ILE A 96 10.92 -26.68 6.81
N PRO A 97 10.55 -27.45 7.85
CA PRO A 97 9.89 -26.88 9.03
C PRO A 97 10.74 -25.81 9.72
N LEU A 98 12.06 -26.02 9.81
CA LEU A 98 12.98 -25.07 10.44
C LEU A 98 13.06 -23.75 9.66
N TYR A 99 13.06 -23.82 8.33
CA TYR A 99 12.97 -22.66 7.44
C TYR A 99 11.75 -21.80 7.78
N LEU A 100 10.58 -22.41 7.91
CA LEU A 100 9.33 -21.71 8.24
C LEU A 100 9.39 -21.04 9.62
N ILE A 101 9.93 -21.73 10.63
CA ILE A 101 10.04 -21.17 11.99
C ILE A 101 11.01 -19.98 12.01
N VAL A 102 12.22 -20.14 11.47
CA VAL A 102 13.23 -19.06 11.47
C VAL A 102 12.73 -17.87 10.67
N ALA A 103 12.18 -18.09 9.47
CA ALA A 103 11.64 -17.01 8.64
C ALA A 103 10.48 -16.29 9.34
N GLY A 104 9.57 -17.02 9.99
CA GLY A 104 8.46 -16.42 10.74
C GLY A 104 8.94 -15.57 11.92
N VAL A 105 9.85 -16.08 12.75
CA VAL A 105 10.38 -15.36 13.92
C VAL A 105 11.16 -14.12 13.51
N VAL A 106 12.03 -14.25 12.51
CA VAL A 106 12.86 -13.16 11.99
C VAL A 106 11.99 -12.03 11.42
N THR A 107 10.91 -12.38 10.71
CA THR A 107 9.94 -11.41 10.17
C THR A 107 9.15 -10.69 11.26
N LEU A 108 8.75 -11.40 12.33
CA LEU A 108 8.10 -10.76 13.49
C LEU A 108 9.04 -9.79 14.20
N ILE A 109 10.28 -10.24 14.47
CA ILE A 109 11.29 -9.41 15.16
C ILE A 109 11.55 -8.14 14.36
N SER A 110 11.78 -8.23 13.05
CA SER A 110 12.01 -7.03 12.23
C SER A 110 10.80 -6.13 12.13
N SER A 111 9.58 -6.67 12.09
CA SER A 111 8.38 -5.84 12.18
C SER A 111 8.37 -5.05 13.49
N SER A 112 8.68 -5.68 14.63
CA SER A 112 8.74 -5.01 15.93
C SER A 112 9.90 -4.00 16.06
N VAL A 113 11.08 -4.33 15.53
CA VAL A 113 12.29 -3.50 15.66
C VAL A 113 12.21 -2.26 14.77
N LYS A 114 11.67 -2.35 13.54
CA LYS A 114 11.43 -1.20 12.66
C LYS A 114 10.55 -0.12 13.29
N TYR A 115 9.65 -0.50 14.21
CA TYR A 115 8.81 0.44 14.94
C TYR A 115 9.55 1.17 16.08
N ILE A 116 10.68 0.66 16.57
CA ILE A 116 11.33 1.11 17.81
C ILE A 116 12.73 1.69 17.58
N LEU A 117 13.51 1.15 16.64
CA LEU A 117 14.90 1.53 16.39
C LEU A 117 15.11 1.91 14.92
N ASP A 118 15.61 3.13 14.71
CA ASP A 118 16.01 3.68 13.42
C ASP A 118 17.46 3.24 13.09
N ASP A 119 17.68 1.93 13.02
CA ASP A 119 18.99 1.30 12.80
C ASP A 119 19.16 0.83 11.35
N ASP A 120 20.41 0.73 10.88
CA ASP A 120 20.76 0.33 9.51
C ASP A 120 20.26 -1.09 9.19
N ASN A 121 19.11 -1.18 8.51
CA ASN A 121 18.40 -2.42 8.19
C ASN A 121 19.17 -3.38 7.24
N THR A 122 20.33 -2.97 6.72
CA THR A 122 21.09 -3.68 5.69
C THR A 122 21.49 -5.10 6.11
N CYS A 123 21.91 -5.31 7.36
CA CYS A 123 22.34 -6.63 7.82
C CYS A 123 21.15 -7.62 7.87
N PHE A 124 20.00 -7.13 8.32
CA PHE A 124 18.78 -7.91 8.42
C PHE A 124 18.26 -8.33 7.03
N GLU A 125 18.28 -7.42 6.07
CA GLU A 125 17.88 -7.67 4.69
C GLU A 125 18.79 -8.71 4.01
N CYS A 126 20.11 -8.60 4.19
CA CYS A 126 21.07 -9.59 3.70
C CYS A 126 20.80 -10.98 4.29
N PHE A 127 20.53 -11.07 5.60
CA PHE A 127 20.19 -12.34 6.22
C PHE A 127 18.90 -12.93 5.63
N GLN A 128 17.84 -12.13 5.53
CA GLN A 128 16.54 -12.60 5.04
C GLN A 128 16.64 -13.06 3.57
N PHE A 129 17.41 -12.36 2.75
CA PHE A 129 17.68 -12.73 1.36
C PHE A 129 18.44 -14.05 1.25
N CYS A 130 19.56 -14.21 1.98
CA CYS A 130 20.31 -15.47 2.03
C CYS A 130 19.45 -16.62 2.55
N TRP A 131 18.63 -16.38 3.57
CA TRP A 131 17.72 -17.37 4.14
C TRP A 131 16.63 -17.78 3.16
N PHE A 132 16.07 -16.83 2.41
CA PHE A 132 15.09 -17.11 1.35
C PHE A 132 15.68 -18.01 0.26
N ILE A 133 16.92 -17.74 -0.17
CA ILE A 133 17.64 -18.59 -1.13
C ILE A 133 17.81 -20.01 -0.56
N ALA A 134 18.23 -20.13 0.70
CA ALA A 134 18.36 -21.43 1.36
C ALA A 134 17.02 -22.18 1.40
N GLY A 135 15.92 -21.47 1.70
CA GLY A 135 14.56 -22.01 1.64
C GLY A 135 14.19 -22.54 0.26
N CYS A 136 14.50 -21.77 -0.81
CA CYS A 136 14.31 -22.21 -2.19
C CYS A 136 15.05 -23.52 -2.46
N VAL A 137 16.31 -23.62 -2.04
CA VAL A 137 17.11 -24.84 -2.22
C VAL A 137 16.46 -26.01 -1.49
N TRP A 138 16.08 -25.87 -0.22
CA TRP A 138 15.50 -26.98 0.55
C TRP A 138 14.15 -27.45 0.01
N VAL A 139 13.25 -26.51 -0.32
CA VAL A 139 11.92 -26.86 -0.83
C VAL A 139 11.98 -27.46 -2.23
N TYR A 140 12.79 -26.88 -3.14
CA TYR A 140 12.89 -27.40 -4.52
C TYR A 140 13.81 -28.62 -4.67
N SER A 141 14.62 -28.96 -3.67
CA SER A 141 15.42 -30.19 -3.68
C SER A 141 14.55 -31.46 -3.61
N LEU A 142 13.35 -31.35 -3.01
CA LEU A 142 12.37 -32.44 -3.01
C LEU A 142 11.56 -32.43 -4.32
N LYS A 143 12.14 -32.94 -5.41
CA LYS A 143 11.48 -33.01 -6.73
C LYS A 143 10.19 -33.83 -6.73
N GLU A 144 10.14 -34.90 -5.94
CA GLU A 144 9.01 -35.84 -5.88
C GLU A 144 8.76 -36.29 -4.42
N PRO A 145 8.14 -35.45 -3.57
CA PRO A 145 7.80 -35.85 -2.22
C PRO A 145 6.69 -36.90 -2.25
N SER A 146 6.82 -37.95 -1.44
CA SER A 146 5.71 -38.87 -1.24
C SER A 146 4.87 -38.43 -0.04
N PHE A 147 3.56 -38.52 -0.19
CA PHE A 147 2.59 -38.14 0.86
C PHE A 147 2.08 -39.36 1.64
N ASN A 148 2.64 -40.55 1.39
CA ASN A 148 2.28 -41.78 2.07
C ASN A 148 3.19 -42.00 3.30
N PRO A 149 2.61 -42.18 4.50
CA PRO A 149 3.40 -42.46 5.69
C PRO A 149 4.22 -43.74 5.53
N GLY A 150 5.53 -43.67 5.86
CA GLY A 150 6.43 -44.83 5.84
C GLY A 150 7.38 -44.89 4.64
N ASP A 151 7.20 -44.05 3.64
CA ASP A 151 8.13 -43.93 2.53
C ASP A 151 9.43 -43.19 2.93
N LYS A 152 10.54 -43.50 2.23
CA LYS A 152 11.85 -42.86 2.47
C LYS A 152 11.84 -41.35 2.24
N PHE A 153 11.03 -40.88 1.30
CA PHE A 153 10.89 -39.47 0.93
C PHE A 153 9.53 -38.91 1.37
N PHE A 154 9.00 -39.42 2.49
CA PHE A 154 7.76 -38.93 3.05
C PHE A 154 7.89 -37.48 3.54
N CYS A 155 6.93 -36.65 3.16
CA CYS A 155 6.73 -35.33 3.74
C CYS A 155 5.22 -35.03 3.85
N ASN A 156 4.80 -34.39 4.93
CA ASN A 156 3.40 -34.02 5.10
C ASN A 156 2.94 -33.08 3.97
N GLN A 157 1.80 -33.41 3.35
CA GLN A 157 1.27 -32.68 2.21
C GLN A 157 1.01 -31.21 2.54
N LEU A 158 0.43 -30.91 3.69
CA LEU A 158 0.08 -29.55 4.08
C LEU A 158 1.35 -28.72 4.33
N LEU A 159 2.34 -29.28 5.04
CA LEU A 159 3.60 -28.61 5.32
C LEU A 159 4.37 -28.26 4.05
N TYR A 160 4.52 -29.23 3.13
CA TYR A 160 5.25 -29.02 1.88
C TYR A 160 4.58 -27.96 1.00
N HIS A 161 3.25 -28.07 0.79
CA HIS A 161 2.54 -27.08 -0.03
C HIS A 161 2.56 -25.69 0.63
N PHE A 162 2.46 -25.61 1.95
CA PHE A 162 2.57 -24.34 2.66
C PHE A 162 3.94 -23.68 2.43
N ALA A 163 5.04 -24.43 2.60
CA ALA A 163 6.39 -23.91 2.35
C ALA A 163 6.60 -23.51 0.88
N TYR A 164 6.10 -24.33 -0.05
CA TYR A 164 6.12 -24.04 -1.48
C TYR A 164 5.41 -22.73 -1.83
N TRP A 165 4.19 -22.52 -1.31
CA TRP A 165 3.44 -21.28 -1.56
C TRP A 165 4.10 -20.07 -0.93
N ILE A 166 4.63 -20.18 0.29
CA ILE A 166 5.37 -19.10 0.95
C ILE A 166 6.58 -18.65 0.10
N ILE A 167 7.29 -19.58 -0.54
CA ILE A 167 8.42 -19.25 -1.44
C ILE A 167 7.93 -18.69 -2.78
N THR A 168 6.83 -19.22 -3.30
CA THR A 168 6.31 -18.85 -4.63
C THR A 168 5.68 -17.45 -4.65
N LEU A 169 5.00 -17.03 -3.57
CA LEU A 169 4.29 -15.75 -3.51
C LEU A 169 5.20 -14.53 -3.76
N PRO A 170 6.40 -14.40 -3.15
CA PRO A 170 7.32 -13.29 -3.44
C PRO A 170 7.73 -13.20 -4.92
N PHE A 171 7.94 -14.35 -5.58
CA PHE A 171 8.26 -14.37 -7.01
C PHE A 171 7.09 -13.87 -7.85
N LEU A 172 5.87 -14.25 -7.50
CA LEU A 172 4.66 -13.77 -8.18
C LEU A 172 4.46 -12.27 -7.99
N GLU A 173 4.67 -11.76 -6.78
CA GLU A 173 4.58 -10.33 -6.48
C GLU A 173 5.62 -9.53 -7.28
N LEU A 174 6.87 -9.97 -7.29
CA LEU A 174 7.93 -9.34 -8.08
C LEU A 174 7.60 -9.31 -9.59
N ALA A 175 7.08 -10.42 -10.13
CA ALA A 175 6.69 -10.48 -11.54
C ALA A 175 5.57 -9.47 -11.89
N VAL A 176 4.56 -9.35 -11.03
CA VAL A 176 3.47 -8.38 -11.21
C VAL A 176 3.98 -6.94 -11.11
N LEU A 177 4.84 -6.63 -10.14
CA LEU A 177 5.42 -5.31 -9.98
C LEU A 177 6.24 -4.89 -11.20
N ILE A 178 7.06 -5.80 -11.76
CA ILE A 178 7.83 -5.55 -12.98
C ILE A 178 6.89 -5.27 -14.15
N LEU A 179 5.83 -6.07 -14.34
CA LEU A 179 4.87 -5.85 -15.42
C LEU A 179 4.17 -4.50 -15.31
N LEU A 180 3.73 -4.10 -14.12
CA LEU A 180 3.11 -2.81 -13.88
C LEU A 180 4.08 -1.65 -14.15
N PHE A 181 5.34 -1.80 -13.74
CA PHE A 181 6.38 -0.82 -14.01
C PHE A 181 6.64 -0.67 -15.52
N VAL A 182 6.75 -1.77 -16.26
CA VAL A 182 6.90 -1.73 -17.74
C VAL A 182 5.70 -1.04 -18.39
N VAL A 183 4.48 -1.37 -17.99
CA VAL A 183 3.27 -0.73 -18.52
C VAL A 183 3.26 0.77 -18.23
N PHE A 184 3.65 1.17 -17.02
CA PHE A 184 3.77 2.58 -16.65
C PHE A 184 4.81 3.33 -17.51
N LEU A 185 5.99 2.75 -17.73
CA LEU A 185 7.00 3.32 -18.63
C LEU A 185 6.44 3.47 -20.06
N CYS A 186 5.75 2.46 -20.58
CA CYS A 186 5.10 2.56 -21.90
C CYS A 186 4.06 3.68 -21.97
N PHE A 187 3.28 3.92 -20.91
CA PHE A 187 2.34 5.04 -20.87
C PHE A 187 3.05 6.39 -20.86
N GLN A 188 4.17 6.51 -20.14
CA GLN A 188 4.97 7.74 -20.15
C GLN A 188 5.56 8.02 -21.54
N ASP A 189 6.02 6.99 -22.26
CA ASP A 189 6.53 7.12 -23.62
C ASP A 189 5.44 7.59 -24.60
N VAL A 190 4.21 7.06 -24.49
CA VAL A 190 3.07 7.51 -25.29
C VAL A 190 2.67 8.96 -24.95
N ALA A 191 2.70 9.34 -23.67
CA ALA A 191 2.37 10.70 -23.24
C ALA A 191 3.43 11.74 -23.65
N ASN A 192 4.69 11.32 -23.83
CA ASN A 192 5.80 12.18 -24.25
C ASN A 192 5.98 12.25 -25.77
N TYR A 193 5.17 11.55 -26.58
CA TYR A 193 5.28 11.61 -28.03
C TYR A 193 4.89 13.02 -28.54
N PRO A 194 5.81 13.77 -29.17
CA PRO A 194 5.48 15.09 -29.72
C PRO A 194 4.53 14.93 -30.92
N VAL A 195 3.39 15.62 -30.87
CA VAL A 195 2.40 15.70 -31.95
C VAL A 195 2.93 16.56 -33.11
#